data_AF-A0A124SLP0-F1
#
_entry.id   AF-A0A124SLP0-F1
#
_cell.length_a   1.000
_cell.length_b   1.000
_cell.length_c   1.000
_cell.angle_alpha   90.00
_cell.angle_beta   90.00
_cell.angle_gamma   90.00
#
_symmetry.space_group_name_H-M   'P 1'
#
loop_
_entity.id
_entity.type
_entity.pdbx_description
1 polymer ?
#
loop_
_entity_poly.entity_id
_entity_poly.type
_entity_poly.pdbx_seq_one_letter_code
_entity_poly.pdbx_strand_id
1 'polypeptide(L)'
;MPPLAGLQSGSGSKAAEQFVIPPEIRKLYEGELAIFKAQQEAGAGLVADEALREFQRDYQNRETQMGPQGLPTSYQLCRDFFVRARPGQPYRLFPEKDFIVSFEDFLEFITDANSPVSSLALGYTLTEGFIYNVNSSDAPGALLLTTQDGPSFGFRAASMIRRGNELTMLLSLAEQPDLQVMAALESELGQELDVRPEKQALLENQKLRREKYGDNRVVAIEGADLLPSLAAVRFDLKNRVFAGRCFLRDMGDRWNTETDVLASFSGEIAEDHPGFQNMVGRLDTYSTVWEMAKTLTLLPAYLDAKVMLIKTEKRETRIAKLPLSKRREIERAPMSHRKQFRNISAIRVIRSKSDTVSGRTFSPPQFQIAVDGFWRALKDPDQTGKDAEGLPVTGRTWVRAHVRHKDRPAPSEIKTIYVKASLSDARRRIEEYRRRMAKQPDAIVPEPLDVVYPAPTATSMSGQSRSGMHGAYVYIMRCQAHLEHLYKVGFTDRDPEIRARELSSTTATPSPFEVVRAWPVTEGLAAERAAHAALSAVRHSATREFFQTAFSDLQLVVETAIRPWLLQAP
;
A
#
# COMPACT_ATOMS: atom_id res chain seq x y z
N MET A 1 -0.38 -9.85 33.85
CA MET A 1 -0.20 -9.07 35.08
C MET A 1 -1.50 -8.35 35.36
N PRO A 2 -2.10 -8.40 36.55
CA PRO A 2 -3.31 -7.63 36.80
C PRO A 2 -2.94 -6.14 36.99
N PRO A 3 -3.88 -5.22 36.71
CA PRO A 3 -3.63 -3.79 36.62
C PRO A 3 -3.61 -3.15 38.02
N LEU A 4 -2.74 -2.16 38.21
CA LEU A 4 -2.72 -1.30 39.41
C LEU A 4 -3.82 -0.23 39.26
N ALA A 5 -4.96 -0.45 39.92
CA ALA A 5 -5.94 0.59 40.21
C ALA A 5 -5.71 1.12 41.63
N GLY A 6 -5.80 2.44 41.79
CA GLY A 6 -5.44 3.17 42.99
C GLY A 6 -6.24 2.79 44.23
N LEU A 7 -5.60 2.94 45.39
CA LEU A 7 -6.23 2.88 46.70
C LEU A 7 -5.76 4.06 47.55
N GLN A 8 -6.76 4.73 48.12
CA GLN A 8 -6.67 5.87 49.01
C GLN A 8 -5.79 5.59 50.23
N SER A 9 -5.24 6.68 50.76
CA SER A 9 -4.44 6.75 51.99
C SER A 9 -5.13 6.10 53.18
N GLY A 10 -4.60 4.95 53.60
CA GLY A 10 -4.90 4.30 54.87
C GLY A 10 -3.60 3.75 55.45
N SER A 11 -3.14 4.33 56.55
CA SER A 11 -1.95 3.94 57.29
C SER A 11 -2.05 2.50 57.79
N GLY A 12 -1.20 1.62 57.29
CA GLY A 12 -1.07 0.26 57.80
C GLY A 12 0.07 -0.46 57.10
N SER A 13 1.25 -0.47 57.73
CA SER A 13 2.41 -1.25 57.31
C SER A 13 2.04 -2.74 57.24
N LYS A 14 1.85 -3.27 56.03
CA LYS A 14 1.92 -4.70 55.72
C LYS A 14 2.95 -4.87 54.61
N ALA A 15 3.98 -5.66 54.89
CA ALA A 15 5.02 -6.05 53.95
C ALA A 15 4.38 -6.54 52.64
N ALA A 16 4.74 -5.89 51.54
CA ALA A 16 4.39 -6.37 50.21
C ALA A 16 5.07 -7.73 50.01
N GLU A 17 4.30 -8.82 50.06
CA GLU A 17 4.77 -10.13 49.61
C GLU A 17 5.29 -9.97 48.18
N GLN A 18 6.60 -10.08 47.99
CA GLN A 18 7.20 -10.17 46.67
C GLN A 18 6.63 -11.43 46.02
N PHE A 19 5.72 -11.25 45.07
CA PHE A 19 5.18 -12.33 44.26
C PHE A 19 6.31 -12.95 43.43
N VAL A 20 6.90 -14.04 43.93
CA VAL A 20 7.97 -14.77 43.23
C VAL A 20 7.31 -15.62 42.15
N ILE A 21 7.57 -15.29 40.88
CA ILE A 21 7.10 -16.08 39.74
C ILE A 21 7.67 -17.50 39.86
N PRO A 22 6.84 -18.55 39.86
CA PRO A 22 7.29 -19.94 39.93
C PRO A 22 8.38 -20.22 38.86
N PRO A 23 9.46 -20.94 39.21
CA PRO A 23 10.57 -21.21 38.28
C PRO A 23 10.13 -21.83 36.95
N GLU A 24 9.09 -22.67 36.96
CA GLU A 24 8.52 -23.28 35.76
C GLU A 24 7.87 -22.24 34.84
N ILE A 25 7.12 -21.30 35.40
CA ILE A 25 6.48 -20.20 34.65
C ILE A 25 7.55 -19.29 34.05
N ARG A 26 8.61 -19.00 34.81
CA ARG A 26 9.76 -18.23 34.33
C ARG A 26 10.46 -18.94 33.16
N LYS A 27 10.73 -20.24 33.28
CA LYS A 27 11.37 -21.04 32.22
C LYS A 27 10.53 -21.07 30.94
N LEU A 28 9.20 -21.22 31.08
CA LEU A 28 8.27 -21.15 29.95
C LEU A 28 8.33 -19.80 29.26
N TYR A 29 8.25 -18.70 30.02
CA TYR A 29 8.34 -17.34 29.47
C TYR A 29 9.69 -17.09 28.76
N GLU A 30 10.81 -17.52 29.36
CA GLU A 30 12.13 -17.39 28.77
C GLU A 30 12.28 -18.17 27.45
N GLY A 31 11.63 -19.34 27.33
CA GLY A 31 11.55 -20.10 26.08
C GLY A 31 10.74 -19.37 25.00
N GLU A 32 9.58 -18.83 25.35
CA GLU A 32 8.73 -18.05 24.44
C GLU A 32 9.43 -16.75 23.97
N LEU A 33 10.17 -16.09 24.87
CA LEU A 33 10.97 -14.92 24.53
C LEU A 33 12.12 -15.27 23.58
N ALA A 34 12.77 -16.44 23.77
CA ALA A 34 13.79 -16.92 22.84
C ALA A 34 13.20 -17.18 21.44
N ILE A 35 11.98 -17.72 21.36
CA ILE A 35 11.26 -17.90 20.07
C ILE A 35 11.00 -16.55 19.40
N PHE A 36 10.46 -15.58 20.13
CA PHE A 36 10.24 -14.23 19.62
C PHE A 36 11.52 -13.63 19.05
N LYS A 37 12.63 -13.67 19.82
CA LYS A 37 13.93 -13.16 19.37
C LYS A 37 14.46 -13.91 18.14
N ALA A 38 14.28 -15.22 18.08
CA ALA A 38 14.66 -16.00 16.90
C ALA A 38 13.85 -15.58 15.67
N GLN A 39 12.53 -15.40 15.79
CA GLN A 39 11.68 -14.98 14.67
C GLN A 39 12.06 -13.61 14.10
N GLN A 40 12.47 -12.67 14.95
CA GLN A 40 12.96 -11.35 14.54
C GLN A 40 14.18 -11.42 13.61
N GLU A 41 15.00 -12.46 13.75
CA GLU A 41 16.23 -12.64 12.96
C GLU A 41 16.09 -13.69 11.85
N ALA A 42 15.04 -14.53 11.91
CA ALA A 42 14.79 -15.64 10.98
C ALA A 42 13.96 -15.24 9.75
N GLY A 43 13.92 -13.96 9.39
CA GLY A 43 13.21 -13.45 8.21
C GLY A 43 13.92 -13.73 6.89
N ALA A 44 13.18 -13.65 5.79
CA ALA A 44 13.74 -13.72 4.44
C ALA A 44 14.45 -12.42 4.06
N GLY A 45 14.16 -11.32 4.75
CA GLY A 45 14.73 -9.99 4.45
C GLY A 45 14.15 -9.40 3.16
N LEU A 46 12.85 -9.63 2.95
CA LEU A 46 12.01 -9.06 1.92
C LEU A 46 10.92 -8.19 2.57
N VAL A 47 10.29 -7.35 1.76
CA VAL A 47 9.36 -6.30 2.23
C VAL A 47 8.20 -6.88 3.06
N ALA A 48 7.56 -7.97 2.63
CA ALA A 48 6.45 -8.60 3.35
C ALA A 48 6.82 -9.06 4.77
N ASP A 49 7.95 -9.77 4.88
CA ASP A 49 8.34 -10.43 6.11
C ASP A 49 8.98 -9.45 7.11
N GLU A 50 9.63 -8.39 6.61
CA GLU A 50 10.14 -7.28 7.43
C GLU A 50 9.00 -6.45 8.02
N ALA A 51 7.96 -6.13 7.23
CA ALA A 51 6.79 -5.39 7.72
C ALA A 51 6.09 -6.14 8.87
N LEU A 52 5.87 -7.45 8.73
CA LEU A 52 5.27 -8.26 9.81
C LEU A 52 6.12 -8.28 11.08
N ARG A 53 7.45 -8.38 10.94
CA ARG A 53 8.38 -8.37 12.08
C ARG A 53 8.41 -7.01 12.77
N GLU A 54 8.22 -5.92 12.03
CA GLU A 54 8.05 -4.59 12.59
C GLU A 54 6.81 -4.52 13.47
N PHE A 55 5.64 -4.93 12.98
CA PHE A 55 4.41 -4.98 13.79
C PHE A 55 4.55 -5.91 15.00
N GLN A 56 5.16 -7.09 14.81
CA GLN A 56 5.40 -8.04 15.90
C GLN A 56 6.19 -7.37 17.05
N ARG A 57 7.24 -6.62 16.69
CA ARG A 57 8.12 -5.93 17.62
C ARG A 57 7.45 -4.72 18.25
N ASP A 58 6.75 -3.92 17.46
CA ASP A 58 6.02 -2.75 17.94
C ASP A 58 4.94 -3.16 18.97
N TYR A 59 4.13 -4.17 18.64
CA TYR A 59 3.07 -4.65 19.55
C TYR A 59 3.66 -5.25 20.82
N GLN A 60 4.74 -6.02 20.71
CA GLN A 60 5.43 -6.55 21.88
C GLN A 60 5.95 -5.44 22.78
N ASN A 61 6.61 -4.43 22.21
CA ASN A 61 7.18 -3.31 22.95
C ASN A 61 6.07 -2.50 23.64
N ARG A 62 5.01 -2.16 22.92
CA ARG A 62 3.89 -1.38 23.44
C ARG A 62 3.19 -2.08 24.58
N GLU A 63 2.85 -3.36 24.41
CA GLU A 63 2.16 -4.11 25.46
C GLU A 63 3.05 -4.33 26.69
N THR A 64 4.36 -4.49 26.51
CA THR A 64 5.31 -4.65 27.63
C THR A 64 5.46 -3.35 28.42
N GLN A 65 5.49 -2.19 27.74
CA GLN A 65 5.71 -0.89 28.38
C GLN A 65 4.44 -0.25 28.94
N MET A 66 3.30 -0.42 28.27
CA MET A 66 2.05 0.31 28.55
C MET A 66 0.85 -0.60 28.77
N GLY A 67 1.02 -1.92 28.65
CA GLY A 67 -0.09 -2.87 28.68
C GLY A 67 -0.97 -2.82 27.42
N PRO A 68 -2.11 -3.55 27.43
CA PRO A 68 -2.97 -3.70 26.25
C PRO A 68 -3.55 -2.39 25.71
N GLN A 69 -3.75 -1.37 26.56
CA GLN A 69 -4.29 -0.07 26.15
C GLN A 69 -3.29 0.75 25.30
N GLY A 70 -2.00 0.39 25.34
CA GLY A 70 -0.96 1.03 24.53
C GLY A 70 -0.93 0.58 23.07
N LEU A 71 -1.71 -0.44 22.71
CA LEU A 71 -1.74 -0.99 21.35
C LEU A 71 -2.35 0.01 20.36
N PRO A 72 -1.85 0.06 19.11
CA PRO A 72 -2.36 0.95 18.09
C PRO A 72 -3.64 0.40 17.46
N THR A 73 -4.39 1.25 16.76
CA THR A 73 -5.64 0.87 16.09
C THR A 73 -5.45 -0.24 15.05
N SER A 74 -4.29 -0.29 14.38
CA SER A 74 -3.94 -1.36 13.44
C SER A 74 -3.90 -2.76 14.08
N TYR A 75 -3.79 -2.86 15.40
CA TYR A 75 -3.71 -4.13 16.11
C TYR A 75 -4.92 -5.05 15.85
N GLN A 76 -6.14 -4.51 15.71
CA GLN A 76 -7.33 -5.35 15.58
C GLN A 76 -7.34 -6.21 14.31
N LEU A 77 -6.66 -5.75 13.25
CA LEU A 77 -6.47 -6.51 12.01
C LEU A 77 -5.15 -7.29 12.05
N CYS A 78 -4.03 -6.60 12.31
CA CYS A 78 -2.70 -7.21 12.22
C CYS A 78 -2.45 -8.28 13.28
N ARG A 79 -3.22 -8.34 14.37
CA ARG A 79 -3.10 -9.41 15.38
C ARG A 79 -3.30 -10.82 14.81
N ASP A 80 -3.98 -10.96 13.68
CA ASP A 80 -4.28 -12.27 13.08
C ASP A 80 -3.02 -13.01 12.61
N PHE A 81 -1.94 -12.29 12.33
CA PHE A 81 -0.65 -12.87 11.98
C PHE A 81 0.11 -13.42 13.20
N PHE A 82 -0.38 -13.19 14.41
CA PHE A 82 0.28 -13.59 15.64
C PHE A 82 -0.53 -14.58 16.46
N VAL A 83 0.18 -15.48 17.12
CA VAL A 83 -0.37 -16.44 18.09
C VAL A 83 0.26 -16.22 19.45
N ARG A 84 -0.56 -16.36 20.50
CA ARG A 84 -0.15 -16.39 21.90
C ARG A 84 -0.94 -17.50 22.58
N ALA A 85 -0.28 -18.38 23.31
CA ALA A 85 -1.00 -19.42 24.04
C ALA A 85 -1.65 -18.86 25.31
N ARG A 86 -1.08 -17.79 25.90
CA ARG A 86 -1.59 -17.12 27.09
C ARG A 86 -1.37 -15.60 27.01
N PRO A 87 -2.25 -14.78 27.62
CA PRO A 87 -2.01 -13.36 27.79
C PRO A 87 -0.66 -13.07 28.45
N GLY A 88 0.06 -12.06 27.96
CA GLY A 88 1.40 -11.68 28.45
C GLY A 88 2.56 -12.54 27.94
N GLN A 89 2.31 -13.60 27.16
CA GLN A 89 3.37 -14.24 26.39
C GLN A 89 3.78 -13.39 25.19
N PRO A 90 5.06 -13.47 24.76
CA PRO A 90 5.49 -12.81 23.55
C PRO A 90 4.67 -13.20 22.31
N TYR A 91 4.42 -12.24 21.42
CA TYR A 91 3.76 -12.50 20.13
C TYR A 91 4.61 -13.44 19.28
N ARG A 92 4.02 -14.52 18.75
CA ARG A 92 4.69 -15.41 17.79
C ARG A 92 4.05 -15.31 16.43
N LEU A 93 4.85 -15.23 15.37
CA LEU A 93 4.35 -15.38 14.01
C LEU A 93 3.89 -16.82 13.78
N PHE A 94 2.83 -16.99 13.00
CA PHE A 94 2.48 -18.27 12.38
C PHE A 94 3.61 -18.74 11.43
N PRO A 95 3.66 -20.05 11.09
CA PRO A 95 4.58 -20.55 10.07
C PRO A 95 4.43 -19.79 8.74
N GLU A 96 5.55 -19.51 8.10
CA GLU A 96 5.62 -18.65 6.92
C GLU A 96 6.03 -19.44 5.66
N LYS A 97 5.48 -19.06 4.51
CA LYS A 97 5.88 -19.46 3.15
C LYS A 97 6.20 -18.19 2.37
N ASP A 98 7.39 -18.10 1.78
CA ASP A 98 7.86 -16.90 1.08
C ASP A 98 7.81 -17.09 -0.44
N PHE A 99 7.29 -16.08 -1.14
CA PHE A 99 7.14 -16.06 -2.58
C PHE A 99 7.71 -14.77 -3.17
N ILE A 100 8.24 -14.89 -4.38
CA ILE A 100 8.54 -13.76 -5.26
C ILE A 100 7.77 -13.98 -6.56
N VAL A 101 6.96 -13.01 -6.95
CA VAL A 101 6.12 -13.08 -8.15
C VAL A 101 6.22 -11.77 -8.94
N SER A 102 6.03 -11.83 -10.26
CA SER A 102 5.76 -10.62 -11.03
C SER A 102 4.29 -10.24 -10.86
N PHE A 103 4.04 -9.04 -10.36
CA PHE A 103 2.70 -8.50 -10.23
C PHE A 103 2.08 -8.22 -11.60
N GLU A 104 2.89 -7.80 -12.58
CA GLU A 104 2.46 -7.68 -13.97
C GLU A 104 1.95 -9.03 -14.53
N ASP A 105 2.69 -10.13 -14.29
CA ASP A 105 2.26 -11.46 -14.72
C ASP A 105 1.00 -11.96 -14.02
N PHE A 106 0.86 -11.64 -12.74
CA PHE A 106 -0.35 -11.90 -11.99
C PHE A 106 -1.55 -11.16 -12.58
N LEU A 107 -1.41 -9.86 -12.88
CA LEU A 107 -2.49 -9.07 -13.48
C LEU A 107 -2.88 -9.60 -14.86
N GLU A 108 -1.92 -10.00 -15.68
CA GLU A 108 -2.23 -10.62 -16.96
C GLU A 108 -3.01 -11.94 -16.80
N PHE A 109 -2.58 -12.79 -15.88
CA PHE A 109 -3.27 -14.06 -15.60
C PHE A 109 -4.74 -13.87 -15.22
N ILE A 110 -5.08 -12.83 -14.44
CA ILE A 110 -6.47 -12.58 -14.02
C ILE A 110 -7.28 -11.78 -15.05
N THR A 111 -6.62 -11.11 -16.00
CA THR A 111 -7.28 -10.31 -17.04
C THR A 111 -7.39 -11.04 -18.37
N ASP A 112 -6.68 -12.15 -18.56
CA ASP A 112 -6.81 -13.01 -19.74
C ASP A 112 -8.21 -13.63 -19.80
N ALA A 113 -8.90 -13.41 -20.93
CA ALA A 113 -10.24 -13.92 -21.18
C ALA A 113 -10.30 -15.46 -21.19
N ASN A 114 -9.17 -16.14 -21.45
CA ASN A 114 -9.06 -17.60 -21.45
C ASN A 114 -8.62 -18.17 -20.10
N SER A 115 -8.28 -17.32 -19.14
CA SER A 115 -7.94 -17.78 -17.80
C SER A 115 -9.19 -18.32 -17.10
N PRO A 116 -9.09 -19.40 -16.32
CA PRO A 116 -10.23 -19.95 -15.57
C PRO A 116 -10.60 -19.05 -14.38
N VAL A 117 -10.93 -17.78 -14.64
CA VAL A 117 -11.20 -16.73 -13.63
C VAL A 117 -12.50 -16.98 -12.87
N SER A 118 -13.42 -17.80 -13.40
CA SER A 118 -14.82 -17.85 -12.96
C SER A 118 -15.11 -18.68 -11.70
N SER A 119 -14.17 -19.50 -11.19
CA SER A 119 -14.47 -20.39 -10.04
C SER A 119 -13.40 -20.44 -8.93
N LEU A 120 -12.35 -19.63 -9.03
CA LEU A 120 -11.21 -19.71 -8.12
C LEU A 120 -11.64 -19.28 -6.72
N ALA A 121 -11.66 -20.23 -5.79
CA ALA A 121 -12.12 -20.05 -4.42
C ALA A 121 -11.23 -19.00 -3.72
N LEU A 122 -11.65 -17.73 -3.76
CA LEU A 122 -11.11 -16.40 -3.36
C LEU A 122 -10.06 -16.32 -2.21
N GLY A 123 -9.22 -17.33 -2.02
CA GLY A 123 -8.35 -17.49 -0.86
C GLY A 123 -8.42 -18.86 -0.18
N TYR A 124 -9.42 -19.70 -0.49
CA TYR A 124 -9.59 -21.01 0.17
C TYR A 124 -8.50 -22.03 -0.19
N THR A 125 -7.78 -21.84 -1.29
CA THR A 125 -6.61 -22.70 -1.61
C THR A 125 -5.43 -22.44 -0.69
N LEU A 126 -5.41 -21.32 0.05
CA LEU A 126 -4.40 -21.08 1.09
C LEU A 126 -4.57 -22.08 2.24
N THR A 127 -3.44 -22.67 2.64
CA THR A 127 -3.37 -23.50 3.83
C THR A 127 -3.67 -22.65 5.06
N GLU A 128 -4.62 -23.07 5.87
CA GLU A 128 -5.00 -22.38 7.10
C GLU A 128 -3.86 -22.32 8.11
N GLY A 129 -3.72 -21.19 8.81
CA GLY A 129 -2.68 -21.01 9.82
C GLY A 129 -1.26 -20.90 9.27
N PHE A 130 -1.11 -20.62 7.97
CA PHE A 130 0.17 -20.27 7.35
C PHE A 130 0.13 -18.83 6.84
N ILE A 131 1.23 -18.12 7.04
CA ILE A 131 1.47 -16.80 6.46
C ILE A 131 2.10 -17.00 5.08
N TYR A 132 1.51 -16.40 4.07
CA TYR A 132 2.05 -16.33 2.72
C TYR A 132 2.63 -14.92 2.53
N ASN A 133 3.96 -14.81 2.53
CA ASN A 133 4.69 -13.57 2.28
C ASN A 133 4.99 -13.48 0.79
N VAL A 134 4.20 -12.74 0.04
CA VAL A 134 4.38 -12.56 -1.41
C VAL A 134 5.02 -11.21 -1.66
N ASN A 135 6.15 -11.21 -2.37
CA ASN A 135 6.88 -10.01 -2.75
C ASN A 135 6.86 -9.85 -4.27
N SER A 136 6.68 -8.62 -4.74
CA SER A 136 6.79 -8.29 -6.15
C SER A 136 8.26 -8.34 -6.57
N SER A 137 8.54 -8.97 -7.71
CA SER A 137 9.82 -8.83 -8.42
C SER A 137 9.90 -7.54 -9.24
N ASP A 138 8.76 -6.90 -9.48
CA ASP A 138 8.67 -5.71 -10.32
C ASP A 138 9.18 -4.49 -9.54
N ALA A 139 9.69 -3.49 -10.25
CA ALA A 139 10.05 -2.24 -9.59
C ALA A 139 8.78 -1.60 -8.97
N PRO A 140 8.85 -0.96 -7.80
CA PRO A 140 7.68 -0.40 -7.11
C PRO A 140 6.85 0.57 -7.96
N GLY A 141 7.48 1.24 -8.93
CA GLY A 141 6.83 2.10 -9.90
C GLY A 141 6.61 1.47 -11.28
N ALA A 142 7.00 0.23 -11.55
CA ALA A 142 6.85 -0.33 -12.91
C ALA A 142 5.39 -0.27 -13.40
N LEU A 143 4.46 -0.51 -12.49
CA LEU A 143 3.04 -0.58 -12.76
C LEU A 143 2.26 0.09 -11.64
N LEU A 144 1.57 1.18 -11.96
CA LEU A 144 0.70 1.88 -11.02
C LEU A 144 -0.76 1.57 -11.35
N LEU A 145 -1.52 1.20 -10.33
CA LEU A 145 -2.96 1.01 -10.41
C LEU A 145 -3.67 2.26 -9.92
N THR A 146 -4.81 2.58 -10.50
CA THR A 146 -5.67 3.69 -10.06
C THR A 146 -7.14 3.42 -10.41
N THR A 147 -8.06 3.90 -9.59
CA THR A 147 -9.49 4.01 -9.92
C THR A 147 -9.82 5.42 -10.42
N GLN A 148 -10.98 5.62 -11.03
CA GLN A 148 -11.38 6.88 -11.68
C GLN A 148 -11.08 8.17 -10.86
N ASP A 149 -11.29 8.15 -9.54
CA ASP A 149 -11.07 9.31 -8.65
C ASP A 149 -10.10 9.00 -7.48
N GLY A 150 -9.28 7.95 -7.61
CA GLY A 150 -8.45 7.44 -6.51
C GLY A 150 -6.95 7.69 -6.71
N PRO A 151 -6.14 7.73 -5.63
CA PRO A 151 -4.69 7.85 -5.76
C PRO A 151 -4.11 6.64 -6.49
N SER A 152 -2.94 6.83 -7.10
CA SER A 152 -2.23 5.76 -7.80
C SER A 152 -1.32 5.00 -6.85
N PHE A 153 -1.33 3.67 -6.92
CA PHE A 153 -0.52 2.79 -6.08
C PHE A 153 0.16 1.69 -6.89
N GLY A 154 1.45 1.47 -6.63
CA GLY A 154 2.18 0.28 -7.05
C GLY A 154 2.12 -0.82 -5.98
N PHE A 155 2.11 -2.07 -6.40
CA PHE A 155 2.18 -3.21 -5.49
C PHE A 155 3.64 -3.57 -5.18
N ARG A 156 4.00 -3.69 -3.90
CA ARG A 156 5.34 -4.12 -3.48
C ARG A 156 5.31 -5.50 -2.85
N ALA A 157 4.39 -5.74 -1.93
CA ALA A 157 4.29 -7.01 -1.24
C ALA A 157 2.93 -7.19 -0.55
N ALA A 158 2.59 -8.43 -0.21
CA ALA A 158 1.45 -8.78 0.62
C ALA A 158 1.82 -9.94 1.56
N SER A 159 1.47 -9.81 2.83
CA SER A 159 1.45 -10.91 3.78
C SER A 159 0.01 -11.36 3.99
N MET A 160 -0.29 -12.64 3.78
CA MET A 160 -1.66 -13.16 3.81
C MET A 160 -1.80 -14.32 4.78
N ILE A 161 -2.88 -14.37 5.55
CA ILE A 161 -3.21 -15.52 6.40
C ILE A 161 -4.71 -15.82 6.35
N ARG A 162 -5.05 -17.10 6.12
CA ARG A 162 -6.43 -17.60 6.19
C ARG A 162 -6.70 -18.27 7.54
N ARG A 163 -7.86 -17.98 8.13
CA ARG A 163 -8.41 -18.62 9.34
C ARG A 163 -9.91 -18.84 9.16
N GLY A 164 -10.34 -20.09 9.03
CA GLY A 164 -11.72 -20.41 8.63
C GLY A 164 -12.10 -19.70 7.32
N ASN A 165 -13.17 -18.91 7.36
CA ASN A 165 -13.65 -18.11 6.22
C ASN A 165 -13.00 -16.72 6.13
N GLU A 166 -12.13 -16.36 7.07
CA GLU A 166 -11.49 -15.06 7.09
C GLU A 166 -10.13 -15.10 6.40
N LEU A 167 -9.86 -14.09 5.57
CA LEU A 167 -8.56 -13.83 4.96
C LEU A 167 -8.08 -12.45 5.35
N THR A 168 -7.00 -12.40 6.11
CA THR A 168 -6.35 -11.14 6.50
C THR A 168 -5.12 -10.92 5.64
N MET A 169 -4.99 -9.71 5.09
CA MET A 169 -3.84 -9.28 4.30
C MET A 169 -3.22 -8.02 4.91
N LEU A 170 -1.89 -7.97 4.91
CA LEU A 170 -1.11 -6.76 5.13
C LEU A 170 -0.36 -6.44 3.83
N LEU A 171 -0.73 -5.36 3.18
CA LEU A 171 -0.17 -4.91 1.91
C LEU A 171 0.93 -3.87 2.17
N SER A 172 2.02 -3.99 1.42
CA SER A 172 3.01 -2.93 1.23
C SER A 172 2.87 -2.35 -0.17
N LEU A 173 2.69 -1.03 -0.23
CA LEU A 173 2.31 -0.29 -1.41
C LEU A 173 3.34 0.82 -1.69
N ALA A 174 3.39 1.25 -2.95
CA ALA A 174 4.11 2.42 -3.40
C ALA A 174 3.10 3.48 -3.82
N GLU A 175 2.77 4.39 -2.92
CA GLU A 175 1.83 5.48 -3.17
C GLU A 175 2.50 6.53 -4.05
N GLN A 176 1.82 6.93 -5.13
CA GLN A 176 2.18 8.13 -5.88
C GLN A 176 1.42 9.31 -5.26
N PRO A 177 2.08 10.13 -4.43
CA PRO A 177 1.39 11.21 -3.74
C PRO A 177 1.07 12.33 -4.74
N ASP A 178 -0.09 12.96 -4.56
CA ASP A 178 -0.34 14.26 -5.19
C ASP A 178 0.34 15.39 -4.40
N LEU A 179 0.35 16.60 -4.98
CA LEU A 179 0.99 17.77 -4.38
C LEU A 179 0.35 18.19 -3.05
N GLN A 180 -0.96 17.99 -2.90
CA GLN A 180 -1.68 18.38 -1.68
C GLN A 180 -1.38 17.40 -0.55
N VAL A 181 -1.32 16.09 -0.85
CA VAL A 181 -0.91 15.05 0.08
C VAL A 181 0.51 15.29 0.55
N MET A 182 1.45 15.58 -0.34
CA MET A 182 2.83 15.90 0.06
C MET A 182 2.89 17.10 1.01
N ALA A 183 2.22 18.21 0.66
CA ALA A 183 2.21 19.41 1.48
C ALA A 183 1.55 19.16 2.86
N ALA A 184 0.47 18.36 2.91
CA ALA A 184 -0.17 17.98 4.15
C ALA A 184 0.77 17.15 5.04
N LEU A 185 1.47 16.17 4.46
CA LEU A 185 2.43 15.35 5.20
C LEU A 185 3.55 16.19 5.79
N GLU A 186 4.14 17.06 4.98
CA GLU A 186 5.20 17.96 5.42
C GLU A 186 4.72 18.89 6.54
N SER A 187 3.48 19.36 6.49
CA SER A 187 2.89 20.19 7.54
C SER A 187 2.60 19.43 8.83
N GLU A 188 2.30 18.14 8.76
CA GLU A 188 2.01 17.28 9.93
C GLU A 188 3.26 16.69 10.60
N LEU A 189 4.42 16.75 9.93
CA LEU A 189 5.69 16.33 10.51
C LEU A 189 6.05 17.19 11.72
N GLY A 190 6.49 16.54 12.79
CA GLY A 190 6.99 17.23 13.98
C GLY A 190 5.94 17.79 14.92
N GLN A 191 4.66 17.91 14.51
CA GLN A 191 3.57 18.42 15.35
C GLN A 191 3.47 17.69 16.70
N GLU A 192 3.16 18.44 17.76
CA GLU A 192 2.86 17.86 19.06
C GLU A 192 1.54 17.09 18.98
N LEU A 193 1.55 15.88 19.52
CA LEU A 193 0.39 15.00 19.53
C LEU A 193 -0.26 15.06 20.89
N ASP A 194 -1.56 15.30 20.89
CA ASP A 194 -2.38 15.01 22.04
C ASP A 194 -2.53 13.48 22.15
N VAL A 195 -1.84 12.89 23.12
CA VAL A 195 -1.89 11.46 23.39
C VAL A 195 -2.55 11.23 24.73
N ARG A 196 -3.28 10.13 24.82
CA ARG A 196 -3.87 9.73 26.09
C ARG A 196 -2.81 9.49 27.17
N PRO A 197 -3.15 9.65 28.46
CA PRO A 197 -2.20 9.45 29.56
C PRO A 197 -1.48 8.10 29.52
N GLU A 198 -2.16 7.02 29.11
CA GLU A 198 -1.57 5.68 29.02
C GLU A 198 -0.53 5.55 27.89
N LYS A 199 -0.52 6.48 26.93
CA LYS A 199 0.40 6.54 25.79
C LYS A 199 1.49 7.60 25.96
N GLN A 200 1.56 8.27 27.11
CA GLN A 200 2.55 9.34 27.37
C GLN A 200 4.00 8.87 27.19
N ALA A 201 4.29 7.63 27.59
CA ALA A 201 5.62 7.03 27.42
C ALA A 201 6.07 6.96 25.95
N LEU A 202 5.15 6.89 24.99
CA LEU A 202 5.50 6.94 23.56
C LEU A 202 6.00 8.31 23.15
N LEU A 203 5.37 9.38 23.65
CA LEU A 203 5.74 10.75 23.35
C LEU A 203 7.13 11.07 23.92
N GLU A 204 7.44 10.62 25.13
CA GLU A 204 8.77 10.77 25.74
C GLU A 204 9.84 10.05 24.91
N ASN A 205 9.59 8.79 24.52
CA ASN A 205 10.50 8.02 23.67
C ASN A 205 10.67 8.64 22.28
N GLN A 206 9.65 9.31 21.75
CA GLN A 206 9.69 10.02 20.48
C GLN A 206 10.58 11.27 20.58
N LYS A 207 10.48 12.05 21.68
CA LYS A 207 11.37 13.19 21.95
C LYS A 207 12.83 12.76 22.03
N LEU A 208 13.13 11.71 22.81
CA LEU A 208 14.48 11.15 22.92
C LEU A 208 15.03 10.63 21.58
N ARG A 209 14.17 10.08 20.72
CA ARG A 209 14.58 9.65 19.37
C ARG A 209 14.89 10.83 18.46
N ARG A 210 14.09 11.90 18.49
CA ARG A 210 14.38 13.13 17.73
C ARG A 210 15.71 13.75 18.15
N GLU A 211 15.99 13.80 19.45
CA GLU A 211 17.29 14.26 19.97
C GLU A 211 18.46 13.41 19.46
N LYS A 212 18.27 12.10 19.35
CA LYS A 212 19.34 11.16 18.94
C LYS A 212 19.54 11.06 17.43
N TYR A 213 18.47 11.13 16.64
CA TYR A 213 18.46 10.79 15.22
C TYR A 213 18.08 11.94 14.29
N GLY A 214 17.68 13.09 14.84
CA GLY A 214 17.22 14.27 14.10
C GLY A 214 15.71 14.29 13.87
N ASP A 215 15.25 15.32 13.16
CA ASP A 215 13.84 15.53 12.86
C ASP A 215 13.29 14.49 11.87
N ASN A 216 11.98 14.25 11.96
CA ASN A 216 11.31 13.37 11.02
C ASN A 216 11.24 14.00 9.64
N ARG A 217 11.25 13.15 8.63
CA ARG A 217 11.08 13.53 7.23
C ARG A 217 10.24 12.50 6.51
N VAL A 218 9.54 12.94 5.47
CA VAL A 218 8.92 12.02 4.52
C VAL A 218 10.05 11.30 3.77
N VAL A 219 10.05 9.96 3.82
CA VAL A 219 11.07 9.14 3.15
C VAL A 219 10.42 8.42 1.97
N ALA A 220 10.83 8.78 0.77
CA ALA A 220 10.45 8.06 -0.43
C ALA A 220 11.13 6.68 -0.48
N ILE A 221 10.51 5.75 -1.20
CA ILE A 221 11.09 4.43 -1.49
C ILE A 221 12.39 4.62 -2.25
N GLU A 222 13.46 3.94 -1.82
CA GLU A 222 14.76 4.05 -2.45
C GLU A 222 14.67 3.78 -3.97
N GLY A 223 15.18 4.73 -4.77
CA GLY A 223 15.17 4.64 -6.22
C GLY A 223 13.82 4.94 -6.89
N ALA A 224 12.82 5.47 -6.16
CA ALA A 224 11.53 5.89 -6.71
C ALA A 224 10.99 7.17 -6.04
N ASP A 225 10.31 8.01 -6.81
CA ASP A 225 9.54 9.17 -6.31
C ASP A 225 8.16 8.72 -5.76
N LEU A 226 8.15 7.66 -4.94
CA LEU A 226 6.93 7.03 -4.41
C LEU A 226 7.05 6.88 -2.90
N LEU A 227 5.94 7.05 -2.18
CA LEU A 227 5.91 6.90 -0.73
C LEU A 227 5.60 5.45 -0.33
N PRO A 228 6.25 4.92 0.72
CA PRO A 228 5.86 3.65 1.30
C PRO A 228 4.56 3.83 2.09
N SER A 229 3.54 3.07 1.73
CA SER A 229 2.27 3.01 2.47
C SER A 229 1.90 1.57 2.77
N LEU A 230 1.20 1.35 3.87
CA LEU A 230 0.72 0.04 4.28
C LEU A 230 -0.80 0.01 4.32
N ALA A 231 -1.39 -1.15 4.06
CA ALA A 231 -2.82 -1.35 4.25
C ALA A 231 -3.08 -2.73 4.86
N ALA A 232 -3.82 -2.78 5.96
CA ALA A 232 -4.32 -4.03 6.53
C ALA A 232 -5.81 -4.18 6.21
N VAL A 233 -6.20 -5.38 5.82
CA VAL A 233 -7.59 -5.67 5.41
C VAL A 233 -7.96 -7.09 5.82
N ARG A 234 -9.19 -7.26 6.30
CA ARG A 234 -9.78 -8.59 6.55
C ARG A 234 -11.01 -8.78 5.67
N PHE A 235 -11.05 -9.92 4.98
CA PHE A 235 -12.18 -10.36 4.19
C PHE A 235 -12.91 -11.50 4.89
N ASP A 236 -14.24 -11.49 4.86
CA ASP A 236 -15.06 -12.69 4.98
C ASP A 236 -15.27 -13.26 3.55
N LEU A 237 -14.58 -14.36 3.26
CA LEU A 237 -14.60 -14.99 1.94
C LEU A 237 -15.94 -15.67 1.63
N LYS A 238 -16.67 -16.11 2.66
CA LYS A 238 -17.96 -16.81 2.49
C LYS A 238 -19.05 -15.81 2.13
N ASN A 239 -19.12 -14.70 2.87
CA ASN A 239 -20.14 -13.67 2.67
C ASN A 239 -19.72 -12.62 1.63
N ARG A 240 -18.45 -12.63 1.19
CA ARG A 240 -17.86 -11.65 0.27
C ARG A 240 -17.98 -10.22 0.80
N VAL A 241 -17.46 -10.02 2.01
CA VAL A 241 -17.50 -8.72 2.70
C VAL A 241 -16.13 -8.34 3.26
N PHE A 242 -15.76 -7.06 3.23
CA PHE A 242 -14.69 -6.50 4.06
C PHE A 242 -15.16 -6.49 5.50
N ALA A 243 -14.51 -7.30 6.34
CA ALA A 243 -14.72 -7.31 7.79
C ALA A 243 -13.94 -6.17 8.49
N GLY A 244 -12.98 -5.55 7.80
CA GLY A 244 -12.31 -4.36 8.28
C GLY A 244 -11.18 -3.90 7.37
N ARG A 245 -10.95 -2.59 7.35
CA ARG A 245 -9.93 -1.89 6.56
C ARG A 245 -9.12 -0.98 7.47
N CYS A 246 -7.84 -0.88 7.15
CA CYS A 246 -6.90 0.00 7.83
C CYS A 246 -5.85 0.46 6.82
N PHE A 247 -5.67 1.77 6.65
CA PHE A 247 -4.62 2.36 5.84
C PHE A 247 -3.62 3.05 6.78
N LEU A 248 -2.33 2.80 6.59
CA LEU A 248 -1.26 3.35 7.42
C LEU A 248 -0.24 4.07 6.55
N ARG A 249 0.03 5.32 6.91
CA ARG A 249 1.06 6.14 6.27
C ARG A 249 2.19 6.43 7.24
N ASP A 250 3.41 6.25 6.77
CA ASP A 250 4.61 6.45 7.58
C ASP A 250 4.88 7.95 7.76
N MET A 251 4.96 8.39 9.02
CA MET A 251 5.33 9.76 9.40
C MET A 251 6.75 9.83 10.00
N GLY A 252 7.54 8.77 9.84
CA GLY A 252 8.89 8.59 10.36
C GLY A 252 8.91 8.13 11.83
N ASP A 253 8.11 8.76 12.69
CA ASP A 253 8.05 8.40 14.12
C ASP A 253 6.79 7.64 14.54
N ARG A 254 5.78 7.60 13.66
CA ARG A 254 4.49 6.97 13.90
C ARG A 254 3.83 6.58 12.58
N TRP A 255 2.81 5.75 12.69
CA TRP A 255 1.88 5.47 11.62
C TRP A 255 0.66 6.38 11.76
N ASN A 256 0.43 7.26 10.79
CA ASN A 256 -0.88 7.90 10.66
C ASN A 256 -1.86 6.84 10.13
N THR A 257 -2.93 6.57 10.88
CA THR A 257 -3.76 5.37 10.67
C THR A 257 -5.21 5.75 10.49
N GLU A 258 -5.79 5.32 9.36
CA GLU A 258 -7.22 5.39 9.08
C GLU A 258 -7.81 3.98 9.18
N THR A 259 -8.93 3.77 9.89
CA THR A 259 -9.56 2.45 10.03
C THR A 259 -11.09 2.54 10.17
N ASP A 260 -11.82 1.55 9.66
CA ASP A 260 -13.27 1.39 9.90
C ASP A 260 -13.58 0.31 10.96
N VAL A 261 -12.56 -0.17 11.67
CA VAL A 261 -12.72 -1.16 12.73
C VAL A 261 -13.00 -0.47 14.06
N LEU A 262 -14.28 -0.31 14.40
CA LEU A 262 -14.72 0.37 15.62
C LEU A 262 -14.14 -0.25 16.90
N ALA A 263 -13.98 -1.58 16.92
CA ALA A 263 -13.38 -2.31 18.04
C ALA A 263 -11.94 -1.86 18.37
N SER A 264 -11.28 -1.13 17.47
CA SER A 264 -9.94 -0.53 17.69
C SER A 264 -9.93 0.53 18.77
N PHE A 265 -11.10 1.06 19.13
CA PHE A 265 -11.28 2.12 20.13
C PHE A 265 -11.81 1.60 21.47
N SER A 266 -11.88 0.27 21.66
CA SER A 266 -12.25 -0.34 22.94
C SER A 266 -13.58 0.18 23.55
N GLY A 267 -14.52 0.61 22.71
CA GLY A 267 -15.82 1.16 23.13
C GLY A 267 -15.82 2.62 23.59
N GLU A 268 -14.70 3.34 23.45
CA GLU A 268 -14.56 4.74 23.87
C GLU A 268 -15.27 5.73 22.96
N ILE A 269 -15.45 5.36 21.69
CA ILE A 269 -16.20 6.15 20.71
C ILE A 269 -17.35 5.31 20.17
N ALA A 270 -18.46 5.98 19.91
CA ALA A 270 -19.58 5.41 19.18
C ALA A 270 -19.33 5.50 17.67
N GLU A 271 -20.03 4.68 16.88
CA GLU A 271 -19.88 4.69 15.42
C GLU A 271 -20.24 6.05 14.81
N ASP A 272 -21.27 6.74 15.33
CA ASP A 272 -21.70 8.06 14.84
C ASP A 272 -20.76 9.21 15.25
N HIS A 273 -19.69 8.93 16.00
CA HIS A 273 -18.70 9.93 16.38
C HIS A 273 -18.08 10.58 15.12
N PRO A 274 -18.10 11.92 14.99
CA PRO A 274 -17.62 12.61 13.77
C PRO A 274 -16.19 12.24 13.38
N GLY A 275 -15.30 12.07 14.36
CA GLY A 275 -13.92 11.66 14.10
C GLY A 275 -13.80 10.27 13.46
N PHE A 276 -14.65 9.32 13.89
CA PHE A 276 -14.67 7.99 13.30
C PHE A 276 -15.25 8.02 11.89
N GLN A 277 -16.39 8.71 11.68
CA GLN A 277 -16.99 8.84 10.36
C GLN A 277 -16.08 9.56 9.35
N ASN A 278 -15.32 10.56 9.79
CA ASN A 278 -14.32 11.23 8.96
C ASN A 278 -13.20 10.27 8.53
N MET A 279 -12.71 9.44 9.45
CA MET A 279 -11.71 8.41 9.16
C MET A 279 -12.24 7.36 8.17
N VAL A 280 -13.48 6.90 8.33
CA VAL A 280 -14.11 6.00 7.35
C VAL A 280 -14.31 6.69 5.99
N GLY A 281 -14.68 7.97 5.98
CA GLY A 281 -14.78 8.75 4.75
C GLY A 281 -13.44 8.87 4.01
N ARG A 282 -12.33 9.06 4.74
CA ARG A 282 -10.97 9.04 4.18
C ARG A 282 -10.59 7.66 3.65
N LEU A 283 -10.99 6.58 4.32
CA LEU A 283 -10.77 5.23 3.77
C LEU A 283 -11.40 5.03 2.40
N ASP A 284 -12.57 5.61 2.15
CA ASP A 284 -13.29 5.44 0.89
C ASP A 284 -12.56 6.12 -0.30
N THR A 285 -11.67 7.08 -0.04
CA THR A 285 -10.83 7.72 -1.09
C THR A 285 -9.69 6.81 -1.56
N TYR A 286 -9.22 5.89 -0.71
CA TYR A 286 -8.19 4.90 -1.05
C TYR A 286 -8.74 3.70 -1.86
N SER A 287 -9.70 3.94 -2.75
CA SER A 287 -10.43 2.84 -3.39
C SER A 287 -9.56 1.94 -4.27
N THR A 288 -8.53 2.48 -4.93
CA THR A 288 -7.47 1.71 -5.60
C THR A 288 -6.88 0.62 -4.71
N VAL A 289 -6.60 0.92 -3.44
CA VAL A 289 -6.01 -0.02 -2.49
C VAL A 289 -6.95 -1.19 -2.22
N TRP A 290 -8.24 -0.89 -2.02
CA TRP A 290 -9.25 -1.90 -1.72
C TRP A 290 -9.58 -2.77 -2.94
N GLU A 291 -9.61 -2.17 -4.13
CA GLU A 291 -9.77 -2.90 -5.39
C GLU A 291 -8.55 -3.80 -5.68
N MET A 292 -7.34 -3.33 -5.38
CA MET A 292 -6.13 -4.15 -5.43
C MET A 292 -6.18 -5.31 -4.42
N ALA A 293 -6.61 -5.04 -3.19
CA ALA A 293 -6.77 -6.07 -2.15
C ALA A 293 -7.77 -7.17 -2.56
N LYS A 294 -8.92 -6.78 -3.13
CA LYS A 294 -9.90 -7.74 -3.69
C LYS A 294 -9.26 -8.56 -4.81
N THR A 295 -8.48 -7.94 -5.67
CA THR A 295 -7.77 -8.62 -6.75
C THR A 295 -6.82 -9.69 -6.21
N LEU A 296 -6.05 -9.35 -5.17
CA LEU A 296 -5.09 -10.26 -4.52
C LEU A 296 -5.75 -11.49 -3.87
N THR A 297 -7.08 -11.52 -3.70
CA THR A 297 -7.80 -12.75 -3.30
C THR A 297 -7.66 -13.89 -4.32
N LEU A 298 -7.33 -13.57 -5.58
CA LEU A 298 -7.07 -14.53 -6.66
C LEU A 298 -5.60 -14.98 -6.74
N LEU A 299 -4.70 -14.34 -6.00
CA LEU A 299 -3.27 -14.65 -6.00
C LEU A 299 -2.97 -16.14 -5.69
N PRO A 300 -3.66 -16.80 -4.74
CA PRO A 300 -3.41 -18.22 -4.47
C PRO A 300 -3.64 -19.11 -5.69
N ALA A 301 -4.68 -18.82 -6.48
CA ALA A 301 -4.95 -19.55 -7.70
C ALA A 301 -3.90 -19.31 -8.79
N TYR A 302 -3.36 -18.09 -8.86
CA TYR A 302 -2.20 -17.80 -9.71
C TYR A 302 -0.97 -18.63 -9.30
N LEU A 303 -0.67 -18.72 -8.00
CA LEU A 303 0.44 -19.53 -7.50
C LEU A 303 0.26 -21.01 -7.86
N ASP A 304 -0.96 -21.54 -7.72
CA ASP A 304 -1.29 -22.91 -8.10
C ASP A 304 -1.15 -23.14 -9.61
N ALA A 305 -1.64 -22.21 -10.45
CA ALA A 305 -1.55 -22.30 -11.90
C ALA A 305 -0.10 -22.24 -12.41
N LYS A 306 0.78 -21.53 -11.70
CA LYS A 306 2.19 -21.36 -12.06
C LYS A 306 3.13 -22.30 -11.29
N VAL A 307 2.61 -23.33 -10.61
CA VAL A 307 3.39 -24.25 -9.77
C VAL A 307 4.60 -24.85 -10.50
N MET A 308 4.46 -25.18 -11.78
CA MET A 308 5.53 -25.76 -12.60
C MET A 308 6.66 -24.77 -12.94
N LEU A 309 6.43 -23.46 -12.77
CA LEU A 309 7.41 -22.41 -13.01
C LEU A 309 8.15 -21.96 -11.72
N ILE A 310 7.75 -22.49 -10.57
CA ILE A 310 8.34 -22.13 -9.28
C ILE A 310 9.78 -22.66 -9.21
N LYS A 311 10.73 -21.74 -9.04
CA LYS A 311 12.12 -22.04 -8.69
C LYS A 311 12.33 -21.75 -7.21
N THR A 312 12.94 -22.69 -6.49
CA THR A 312 13.28 -22.48 -5.08
C THR A 312 14.61 -21.77 -4.97
N GLU A 313 14.60 -20.55 -4.42
CA GLU A 313 15.80 -19.77 -4.10
C GLU A 313 16.10 -19.90 -2.61
N LYS A 314 17.33 -20.26 -2.26
CA LYS A 314 17.77 -20.37 -0.86
C LYS A 314 18.43 -19.06 -0.43
N ARG A 315 17.92 -18.44 0.63
CA ARG A 315 18.45 -17.17 1.16
C ARG A 315 18.90 -17.32 2.61
N GLU A 316 20.05 -16.72 2.92
CA GLU A 316 20.55 -16.61 4.29
C GLU A 316 19.72 -15.62 5.11
N THR A 317 19.38 -16.02 6.33
CA THR A 317 18.74 -15.15 7.33
C THR A 317 19.80 -14.40 8.14
N ARG A 318 19.37 -13.42 8.94
CA ARG A 318 20.25 -12.72 9.88
C ARG A 318 20.83 -13.67 10.94
N ILE A 319 20.12 -14.75 11.30
CA ILE A 319 20.61 -15.79 12.23
C ILE A 319 21.97 -16.35 11.80
N ALA A 320 22.17 -16.61 10.50
CA ALA A 320 23.42 -17.17 10.00
C ALA A 320 24.64 -16.32 10.41
N LYS A 321 24.45 -14.99 10.51
CA LYS A 321 25.49 -14.00 10.77
C LYS A 321 25.46 -13.44 12.20
N LEU A 322 24.63 -14.00 13.11
CA LEU A 322 24.53 -13.49 14.47
C LEU A 322 25.81 -13.69 15.28
N PRO A 323 26.22 -12.70 16.10
CA PRO A 323 27.32 -12.86 17.06
C PRO A 323 26.95 -13.85 18.18
N LEU A 324 27.96 -14.40 18.86
CA LEU A 324 27.79 -15.41 19.91
C LEU A 324 26.85 -14.98 21.04
N SER A 325 26.91 -13.71 21.46
CA SER A 325 26.02 -13.16 22.50
C SER A 325 24.55 -13.29 22.10
N LYS A 326 24.21 -12.89 20.87
CA LYS A 326 22.85 -12.98 20.33
C LYS A 326 22.41 -14.41 20.07
N ARG A 327 23.33 -15.31 19.68
CA ARG A 327 23.03 -16.75 19.53
C ARG A 327 22.62 -17.39 20.85
N ARG A 328 23.24 -17.01 21.99
CA ARG A 328 22.82 -17.47 23.33
C ARG A 328 21.40 -17.02 23.69
N GLU A 329 21.00 -15.82 23.27
CA GLU A 329 19.65 -15.31 23.55
C GLU A 329 18.53 -16.12 22.89
N ILE A 330 18.83 -16.81 21.78
CA ILE A 330 17.86 -17.61 21.02
C ILE A 330 18.03 -19.12 21.23
N GLU A 331 19.05 -19.56 21.99
CA GLU A 331 19.43 -20.97 22.12
C GLU A 331 18.29 -21.85 22.64
N ARG A 332 17.45 -21.31 23.52
CA ARG A 332 16.27 -21.98 24.08
C ARG A 332 15.12 -22.14 23.09
N ALA A 333 15.15 -21.45 21.95
CA ALA A 333 14.16 -21.63 20.91
C ALA A 333 14.35 -22.99 20.20
N PRO A 334 13.27 -23.70 19.85
CA PRO A 334 13.37 -24.90 19.02
C PRO A 334 14.05 -24.62 17.67
N MET A 335 14.71 -25.64 17.10
CA MET A 335 15.42 -25.50 15.81
C MET A 335 14.50 -25.03 14.67
N SER A 336 13.20 -25.34 14.73
CA SER A 336 12.20 -24.87 13.77
C SER A 336 12.08 -23.34 13.69
N HIS A 337 12.43 -22.62 14.75
CA HIS A 337 12.43 -21.15 14.80
C HIS A 337 13.81 -20.53 14.56
N ARG A 338 14.89 -21.33 14.63
CA ARG A 338 16.27 -20.89 14.42
C ARG A 338 16.75 -21.14 12.98
N LYS A 339 15.89 -20.86 12.01
CA LYS A 339 16.18 -21.08 10.59
C LYS A 339 17.32 -20.17 10.15
N GLN A 340 18.48 -20.74 9.83
CA GLN A 340 19.61 -20.00 9.25
C GLN A 340 19.38 -19.67 7.77
N PHE A 341 18.59 -20.48 7.08
CA PHE A 341 18.23 -20.30 5.69
C PHE A 341 16.72 -20.40 5.50
N ARG A 342 16.21 -19.69 4.50
CA ARG A 342 14.83 -19.78 4.05
C ARG A 342 14.78 -20.12 2.57
N ASN A 343 13.75 -20.88 2.21
CA ASN A 343 13.45 -21.23 0.83
C ASN A 343 12.37 -20.28 0.33
N ILE A 344 12.65 -19.59 -0.76
CA ILE A 344 11.77 -18.62 -1.39
C ILE A 344 11.29 -19.21 -2.71
N SER A 345 9.99 -19.29 -2.90
CA SER A 345 9.37 -19.79 -4.12
C SER A 345 9.28 -18.65 -5.13
N ALA A 346 10.22 -18.58 -6.06
CA ALA A 346 10.29 -17.52 -7.07
C ALA A 346 9.66 -17.96 -8.39
N ILE A 347 8.67 -17.21 -8.86
CA ILE A 347 8.07 -17.37 -10.18
C ILE A 347 8.70 -16.32 -11.10
N ARG A 348 9.59 -16.76 -11.99
CA ARG A 348 10.28 -15.88 -12.95
C ARG A 348 9.82 -16.21 -14.36
N VAL A 349 8.84 -15.47 -14.85
CA VAL A 349 8.39 -15.57 -16.25
C VAL A 349 9.32 -14.70 -17.11
N ILE A 350 10.12 -15.31 -17.98
CA ILE A 350 10.97 -14.59 -18.94
C ILE A 350 10.09 -14.26 -20.15
N ARG A 351 9.85 -12.97 -20.41
CA ARG A 351 9.00 -12.50 -21.51
C ARG A 351 9.82 -12.00 -22.71
N SER A 352 9.29 -12.22 -23.92
CA SER A 352 9.63 -11.44 -25.11
C SER A 352 8.92 -10.08 -25.04
N LYS A 353 9.63 -8.99 -25.34
CA LYS A 353 9.30 -7.56 -25.09
C LYS A 353 7.94 -7.00 -25.63
N SER A 354 6.96 -7.78 -26.08
CA SER A 354 5.90 -7.26 -26.97
C SER A 354 4.54 -6.89 -26.39
N ASP A 355 4.20 -7.12 -25.11
CA ASP A 355 2.89 -6.68 -24.58
C ASP A 355 3.05 -6.05 -23.19
N THR A 356 2.96 -4.72 -23.12
CA THR A 356 2.95 -4.01 -21.83
C THR A 356 1.52 -3.92 -21.32
N VAL A 357 1.28 -4.32 -20.06
CA VAL A 357 -0.06 -4.35 -19.43
C VAL A 357 -0.64 -2.93 -19.19
N SER A 358 0.20 -1.90 -19.20
CA SER A 358 -0.23 -0.51 -18.99
C SER A 358 -1.21 -0.04 -20.07
N GLY A 359 -2.33 0.54 -19.62
CA GLY A 359 -3.47 0.98 -20.41
C GLY A 359 -4.68 0.05 -20.37
N ARG A 360 -4.52 -1.17 -19.85
CA ARG A 360 -5.63 -2.11 -19.66
C ARG A 360 -6.50 -1.68 -18.48
N THR A 361 -7.76 -2.09 -18.55
CA THR A 361 -8.73 -1.96 -17.47
C THR A 361 -9.24 -3.34 -17.06
N PHE A 362 -9.54 -3.51 -15.77
CA PHE A 362 -10.23 -4.71 -15.31
C PHE A 362 -11.10 -4.44 -14.09
N SER A 363 -12.01 -5.39 -13.84
CA SER A 363 -12.93 -5.36 -12.72
C SER A 363 -12.52 -6.39 -11.67
N PRO A 364 -12.24 -5.99 -10.43
CA PRO A 364 -11.86 -6.90 -9.35
C PRO A 364 -13.06 -7.72 -8.85
N PRO A 365 -12.82 -8.80 -8.07
CA PRO A 365 -13.87 -9.54 -7.39
C PRO A 365 -14.74 -8.65 -6.50
N GLN A 366 -16.06 -8.89 -6.46
CA GLN A 366 -16.98 -8.05 -5.70
C GLN A 366 -17.00 -8.41 -4.22
N PHE A 367 -16.75 -7.41 -3.37
CA PHE A 367 -16.88 -7.49 -1.91
C PHE A 367 -17.64 -6.26 -1.40
N GLN A 368 -18.56 -6.48 -0.45
CA GLN A 368 -19.30 -5.41 0.25
C GLN A 368 -18.56 -4.95 1.51
N ILE A 369 -18.98 -3.87 2.18
CA ILE A 369 -18.35 -3.41 3.45
C ILE A 369 -19.27 -3.77 4.63
N ALA A 370 -18.77 -4.53 5.60
CA ALA A 370 -19.50 -4.85 6.82
C ALA A 370 -19.44 -3.69 7.80
N VAL A 371 -20.52 -3.54 8.58
CA VAL A 371 -20.57 -2.73 9.79
C VAL A 371 -20.79 -3.69 10.95
N ASP A 372 -19.91 -3.62 11.95
CA ASP A 372 -20.05 -4.40 13.19
C ASP A 372 -21.32 -4.01 13.96
N GLY A 373 -21.79 -4.88 14.85
CA GLY A 373 -22.89 -4.52 15.74
C GLY A 373 -22.43 -3.47 16.76
N PHE A 374 -23.23 -2.43 17.00
CA PHE A 374 -22.86 -1.34 17.89
C PHE A 374 -24.04 -0.77 18.67
N TRP A 375 -23.74 -0.11 19.78
CA TRP A 375 -24.72 0.67 20.54
C TRP A 375 -24.89 2.06 19.93
N ARG A 376 -26.10 2.36 19.48
CA ARG A 376 -26.51 3.70 19.05
C ARG A 376 -27.26 4.39 20.19
N ALA A 377 -26.77 5.56 20.61
CA ALA A 377 -27.50 6.41 21.54
C ALA A 377 -28.81 6.90 20.88
N LEU A 378 -29.90 6.90 21.64
CA LEU A 378 -31.17 7.47 21.19
C LEU A 378 -31.16 8.97 21.46
N LYS A 379 -31.87 9.75 20.62
CA LYS A 379 -31.93 11.22 20.77
C LYS A 379 -32.57 11.65 22.08
N ASP A 380 -33.46 10.82 22.61
CA ASP A 380 -34.13 11.00 23.89
C ASP A 380 -33.56 9.98 24.89
N PRO A 381 -32.92 10.43 25.99
CA PRO A 381 -32.36 9.56 27.03
C PRO A 381 -33.37 8.61 27.68
N ASP A 382 -34.65 8.97 27.70
CA ASP A 382 -35.72 8.16 28.31
C ASP A 382 -36.33 7.14 27.33
N GLN A 383 -35.91 7.18 26.06
CA GLN A 383 -36.41 6.27 25.04
C GLN A 383 -35.88 4.84 25.26
N THR A 384 -36.76 3.84 25.19
CA THR A 384 -36.38 2.43 25.31
C THR A 384 -35.94 1.88 23.95
N GLY A 385 -34.65 1.55 23.83
CA GLY A 385 -34.09 0.75 22.75
C GLY A 385 -34.01 -0.73 23.10
N LYS A 386 -33.26 -1.52 22.31
CA LYS A 386 -33.07 -2.96 22.52
C LYS A 386 -31.59 -3.33 22.58
N ASP A 387 -31.19 -4.36 23.32
CA ASP A 387 -29.83 -4.92 23.30
C ASP A 387 -29.60 -5.92 22.15
N ALA A 388 -28.44 -6.58 22.13
CA ALA A 388 -28.06 -7.53 21.09
C ALA A 388 -28.99 -8.76 21.05
N GLU A 389 -29.49 -9.15 22.21
CA GLU A 389 -30.40 -10.26 22.47
C GLU A 389 -31.88 -9.85 22.26
N GLY A 390 -32.16 -8.54 22.10
CA GLY A 390 -33.47 -7.98 21.82
C GLY A 390 -34.25 -7.54 23.06
N LEU A 391 -33.62 -7.52 24.24
CA LEU A 391 -34.20 -7.07 25.51
C LEU A 391 -34.23 -5.53 25.59
N PRO A 392 -35.22 -4.94 26.27
CA PRO A 392 -35.36 -3.49 26.35
C PRO A 392 -34.23 -2.84 27.18
N VAL A 393 -33.66 -1.75 26.67
CA VAL A 393 -32.60 -0.96 27.32
C VAL A 393 -32.87 0.53 27.12
N THR A 394 -32.82 1.33 28.19
CA THR A 394 -33.12 2.78 28.14
C THR A 394 -31.94 3.60 27.60
N GLY A 395 -32.24 4.60 26.77
CA GLY A 395 -31.28 5.59 26.25
C GLY A 395 -30.41 5.13 25.08
N ARG A 396 -30.44 3.85 24.71
CA ARG A 396 -29.61 3.29 23.62
C ARG A 396 -30.24 2.06 22.99
N THR A 397 -29.91 1.80 21.73
CA THR A 397 -30.30 0.59 21.01
C THR A 397 -29.10 -0.07 20.32
N TRP A 398 -29.02 -1.37 20.39
CA TRP A 398 -28.08 -2.19 19.63
C TRP A 398 -28.53 -2.24 18.18
N VAL A 399 -27.64 -1.78 17.30
CA VAL A 399 -27.74 -1.95 15.87
C VAL A 399 -26.98 -3.23 15.54
N ARG A 400 -27.68 -4.24 15.00
CA ARG A 400 -27.03 -5.50 14.60
C ARG A 400 -26.02 -5.25 13.49
N ALA A 401 -24.99 -6.09 13.45
CA ALA A 401 -24.05 -6.11 12.34
C ALA A 401 -24.82 -6.19 11.02
N HIS A 402 -24.52 -5.29 10.11
CA HIS A 402 -25.21 -5.17 8.83
C HIS A 402 -24.22 -4.72 7.77
N VAL A 403 -24.54 -4.98 6.51
CA VAL A 403 -23.77 -4.39 5.42
C VAL A 403 -24.15 -2.91 5.33
N ARG A 404 -23.18 -2.01 5.13
CA ARG A 404 -23.32 -0.53 5.15
C ARG A 404 -24.37 0.06 4.17
N HIS A 405 -25.07 -0.78 3.40
CA HIS A 405 -26.02 -0.43 2.34
C HIS A 405 -27.29 0.32 2.76
N LYS A 406 -27.54 0.59 4.05
CA LYS A 406 -28.84 1.17 4.45
C LYS A 406 -28.97 2.68 4.25
N ASP A 407 -27.89 3.45 4.27
CA ASP A 407 -27.96 4.93 4.17
C ASP A 407 -27.11 5.54 3.04
N ARG A 408 -26.35 4.73 2.29
CA ARG A 408 -25.76 5.09 0.99
C ARG A 408 -26.05 3.94 0.03
N PRO A 409 -26.64 4.20 -1.16
CA PRO A 409 -26.82 3.13 -2.14
C PRO A 409 -25.47 2.46 -2.37
N ALA A 410 -25.47 1.14 -2.62
CA ALA A 410 -24.29 0.45 -3.10
C ALA A 410 -23.64 1.31 -4.20
N PRO A 411 -22.31 1.42 -4.30
CA PRO A 411 -21.72 1.75 -5.58
C PRO A 411 -22.23 0.67 -6.54
N SER A 412 -23.28 0.99 -7.28
CA SER A 412 -23.85 0.15 -8.34
C SER A 412 -22.85 0.01 -9.50
N GLU A 413 -21.81 0.84 -9.48
CA GLU A 413 -20.72 0.85 -10.44
C GLU A 413 -19.60 -0.07 -9.98
N ILE A 414 -19.32 -1.07 -10.82
CA ILE A 414 -18.11 -1.87 -10.74
C ILE A 414 -16.93 -0.90 -10.90
N LYS A 415 -16.14 -0.73 -9.84
CA LYS A 415 -14.95 0.14 -9.89
C LYS A 415 -13.92 -0.49 -10.81
N THR A 416 -13.67 0.18 -11.92
CA THR A 416 -12.68 -0.23 -12.90
C THR A 416 -11.29 0.20 -12.44
N ILE A 417 -10.34 -0.74 -12.41
CA ILE A 417 -8.94 -0.44 -12.16
C ILE A 417 -8.27 -0.15 -13.49
N TYR A 418 -7.62 1.02 -13.59
CA TYR A 418 -6.75 1.40 -14.69
C TYR A 418 -5.30 1.07 -14.36
N VAL A 419 -4.61 0.46 -15.31
CA VAL A 419 -3.17 0.21 -15.21
C VAL A 419 -2.44 1.34 -15.92
N LYS A 420 -1.56 2.08 -15.23
CA LYS A 420 -0.74 3.16 -15.78
C LYS A 420 0.73 2.78 -15.77
N ALA A 421 1.49 3.23 -16.77
CA ALA A 421 2.96 3.17 -16.73
C ALA A 421 3.45 4.33 -15.86
N SER A 422 4.40 4.09 -14.95
CA SER A 422 4.85 5.18 -14.08
C SER A 422 5.79 6.15 -14.78
N LEU A 423 5.56 7.43 -14.47
CA LEU A 423 6.44 8.54 -14.78
C LEU A 423 7.80 8.43 -14.07
N SER A 424 7.85 7.82 -12.88
CA SER A 424 9.12 7.59 -12.17
C SER A 424 10.03 6.62 -12.93
N ASP A 425 9.44 5.61 -13.59
CA ASP A 425 10.18 4.70 -14.46
C ASP A 425 10.68 5.41 -15.73
N ALA A 426 9.89 6.32 -16.30
CA ALA A 426 10.31 7.15 -17.43
C ALA A 426 11.45 8.11 -17.04
N ARG A 427 11.36 8.77 -15.87
CA ARG A 427 12.40 9.65 -15.33
C ARG A 427 13.71 8.90 -15.02
N ARG A 428 13.63 7.71 -14.40
CA ARG A 428 14.81 6.86 -14.11
C ARG A 428 15.58 6.51 -15.39
N ARG A 429 14.88 6.17 -16.48
CA ARG A 429 15.50 5.86 -17.78
C ARG A 429 16.26 7.06 -18.36
N ILE A 430 15.72 8.27 -18.22
CA ILE A 430 16.40 9.50 -18.65
C ILE A 430 17.66 9.76 -17.81
N GLU A 431 17.58 9.58 -16.49
CA GLU A 431 18.73 9.81 -15.61
C GLU A 431 19.85 8.79 -15.82
N GLU A 432 19.50 7.52 -16.03
CA GLU A 432 20.46 6.48 -16.43
C GLU A 432 21.11 6.79 -17.78
N TYR A 433 20.35 7.28 -18.76
CA TYR A 433 20.87 7.73 -20.04
C TYR A 433 21.82 8.93 -19.88
N ARG A 434 21.47 9.93 -19.07
CA ARG A 434 22.33 11.08 -18.77
C ARG A 434 23.65 10.66 -18.13
N ARG A 435 23.61 9.78 -17.12
CA ARG A 435 24.82 9.24 -16.48
C ARG A 435 25.74 8.51 -17.46
N ARG A 436 25.20 7.94 -18.55
CA ARG A 436 26.00 7.34 -19.63
C ARG A 436 26.61 8.39 -20.54
N MET A 437 25.82 9.39 -20.94
CA MET A 437 26.31 10.48 -21.80
C MET A 437 27.37 11.34 -21.09
N ALA A 438 27.24 11.56 -19.78
CA ALA A 438 28.24 12.25 -18.97
C ALA A 438 29.59 11.50 -18.84
N LYS A 439 29.64 10.20 -19.19
CA LYS A 439 30.88 9.42 -19.26
C LYS A 439 31.59 9.52 -20.63
N GLN A 440 31.02 10.24 -21.60
CA GLN A 440 31.65 10.51 -22.90
C GLN A 440 32.35 11.88 -22.89
N PRO A 441 33.62 11.97 -23.33
CA PRO A 441 34.49 13.13 -23.08
C PRO A 441 34.08 14.43 -23.80
N ASP A 442 33.20 14.40 -24.80
CA ASP A 442 32.75 15.57 -25.59
C ASP A 442 31.23 15.83 -25.52
N ALA A 443 30.51 15.18 -24.60
CA ALA A 443 29.06 15.31 -24.52
C ALA A 443 28.63 16.57 -23.74
N ILE A 444 27.84 17.44 -24.38
CA ILE A 444 27.11 18.52 -23.70
C ILE A 444 26.04 17.86 -22.82
N VAL A 445 26.25 17.87 -21.50
CA VAL A 445 25.31 17.34 -20.50
C VAL A 445 24.23 18.38 -20.23
N PRO A 446 22.94 18.11 -20.50
CA PRO A 446 21.86 19.03 -20.14
C PRO A 446 21.79 19.22 -18.62
N GLU A 447 21.51 20.45 -18.17
CA GLU A 447 21.39 20.75 -16.75
C GLU A 447 20.32 19.89 -16.04
N PRO A 448 20.52 19.59 -14.74
CA PRO A 448 19.52 18.89 -13.94
C PRO A 448 18.17 19.61 -13.99
N LEU A 449 17.09 18.84 -14.00
CA LEU A 449 15.74 19.39 -13.78
C LEU A 449 15.63 19.75 -12.30
N ASP A 450 15.99 20.98 -11.97
CA ASP A 450 15.67 21.55 -10.66
C ASP A 450 14.15 21.66 -10.52
N VAL A 451 13.57 20.88 -9.61
CA VAL A 451 12.30 21.26 -8.97
C VAL A 451 12.66 22.19 -7.82
N VAL A 452 13.08 23.41 -8.13
CA VAL A 452 12.89 24.52 -7.20
C VAL A 452 11.49 25.05 -7.52
N TYR A 453 10.55 24.90 -6.59
CA TYR A 453 9.22 25.48 -6.71
C TYR A 453 9.33 27.01 -6.92
N PRO A 454 9.05 27.56 -8.11
CA PRO A 454 8.96 29.00 -8.26
C PRO A 454 7.50 29.38 -8.02
N ALA A 455 7.29 30.38 -7.17
CA ALA A 455 6.01 31.07 -7.05
C ALA A 455 5.51 31.55 -8.43
N PRO A 456 4.19 31.64 -8.66
CA PRO A 456 3.67 31.92 -9.99
C PRO A 456 4.00 33.36 -10.37
N THR A 457 4.70 33.55 -11.49
CA THR A 457 4.65 34.82 -12.20
C THR A 457 4.49 34.53 -13.68
N ALA A 458 3.37 34.97 -14.22
CA ALA A 458 3.08 34.96 -15.64
C ALA A 458 4.03 35.93 -16.35
N THR A 459 4.66 35.51 -17.45
CA THR A 459 4.79 36.29 -18.69
C THR A 459 5.24 35.34 -19.81
N SER A 460 4.50 35.37 -20.91
CA SER A 460 4.76 34.74 -22.20
C SER A 460 5.97 35.36 -22.91
N MET A 461 6.80 34.56 -23.60
CA MET A 461 7.47 34.99 -24.83
C MET A 461 7.73 33.82 -25.79
N SER A 462 7.56 34.13 -27.07
CA SER A 462 7.69 33.33 -28.28
C SER A 462 9.13 33.09 -28.73
N GLY A 463 9.37 31.92 -29.34
CA GLY A 463 10.19 31.74 -30.54
C GLY A 463 11.72 31.69 -30.39
N GLN A 464 12.30 30.49 -30.56
CA GLN A 464 13.37 30.19 -31.52
C GLN A 464 13.78 28.71 -31.42
N SER A 465 13.86 28.05 -32.57
CA SER A 465 14.33 26.68 -32.73
C SER A 465 15.79 26.55 -32.29
N ARG A 466 16.05 25.82 -31.19
CA ARG A 466 17.38 25.31 -30.86
C ARG A 466 17.42 23.82 -31.18
N SER A 467 18.14 23.46 -32.23
CA SER A 467 18.55 22.09 -32.50
C SER A 467 19.64 21.69 -31.52
N GLY A 468 19.38 20.69 -30.67
CA GLY A 468 20.39 20.09 -29.79
C GLY A 468 19.75 19.31 -28.63
N MET A 469 19.83 17.98 -28.72
CA MET A 469 19.47 16.94 -27.74
C MET A 469 19.06 17.41 -26.31
N HIS A 470 17.78 17.77 -26.15
CA HIS A 470 17.13 17.81 -24.83
C HIS A 470 16.10 16.68 -24.79
N GLY A 471 16.14 15.84 -23.75
CA GLY A 471 15.18 14.74 -23.59
C GLY A 471 13.76 15.28 -23.45
N ALA A 472 12.89 14.92 -24.38
CA ALA A 472 11.48 15.31 -24.40
C ALA A 472 10.59 14.08 -24.14
N TYR A 473 9.30 14.30 -23.90
CA TYR A 473 8.32 13.22 -23.76
C TYR A 473 7.28 13.30 -24.85
N VAL A 474 7.01 12.17 -25.51
CA VAL A 474 5.75 11.97 -26.24
C VAL A 474 4.76 11.34 -25.27
N TYR A 475 3.57 11.89 -25.13
CA TYR A 475 2.54 11.40 -24.20
C TYR A 475 1.24 11.07 -24.91
N ILE A 476 0.49 10.17 -24.26
CA ILE A 476 -0.93 9.96 -24.47
C ILE A 476 -1.65 10.44 -23.21
N MET A 477 -2.59 11.36 -23.38
CA MET A 477 -3.47 11.86 -22.32
C MET A 477 -4.93 11.59 -22.67
N ARG A 478 -5.79 11.53 -21.66
CA ARG A 478 -7.24 11.53 -21.82
C ARG A 478 -7.88 12.55 -20.89
N CYS A 479 -8.99 13.13 -21.31
CA CYS A 479 -9.88 13.87 -20.41
C CYS A 479 -11.09 12.97 -20.17
N GLN A 480 -11.50 12.82 -18.90
CA GLN A 480 -12.57 11.89 -18.56
C GLN A 480 -13.93 12.28 -19.17
N ALA A 481 -14.17 13.58 -19.41
CA ALA A 481 -15.40 14.07 -20.04
C ALA A 481 -15.44 13.90 -21.57
N HIS A 482 -14.38 13.34 -22.17
CA HIS A 482 -14.35 13.06 -23.60
C HIS A 482 -15.03 11.72 -23.92
N LEU A 483 -15.36 11.54 -25.21
CA LEU A 483 -15.87 10.28 -25.73
C LEU A 483 -14.95 9.12 -25.36
N GLU A 484 -15.54 7.94 -25.18
CA GLU A 484 -14.79 6.72 -24.95
C GLU A 484 -13.77 6.51 -26.08
N HIS A 485 -12.58 6.05 -25.69
CA HIS A 485 -11.44 5.85 -26.60
C HIS A 485 -10.92 7.11 -27.30
N LEU A 486 -11.24 8.32 -26.80
CA LEU A 486 -10.69 9.57 -27.32
C LEU A 486 -9.45 10.00 -26.52
N TYR A 487 -8.29 10.02 -27.19
CA TYR A 487 -7.02 10.34 -26.58
C TYR A 487 -6.36 11.54 -27.25
N LYS A 488 -5.66 12.35 -26.46
CA LYS A 488 -4.75 13.38 -26.94
C LYS A 488 -3.34 12.81 -27.03
N VAL A 489 -2.70 12.94 -28.18
CA VAL A 489 -1.28 12.61 -28.34
C VAL A 489 -0.51 13.89 -28.55
N GLY A 490 0.51 14.15 -27.74
CA GLY A 490 1.35 15.33 -27.94
C GLY A 490 2.74 15.17 -27.35
N PHE A 491 3.57 16.20 -27.46
CA PHE A 491 4.87 16.25 -26.79
C PHE A 491 5.00 17.36 -25.76
N THR A 492 6.00 17.22 -24.89
CA THR A 492 6.47 18.29 -24.02
C THR A 492 7.96 18.12 -23.70
N ASP A 493 8.68 19.24 -23.57
CA ASP A 493 10.05 19.29 -23.07
C ASP A 493 10.12 19.34 -21.54
N ARG A 494 8.96 19.31 -20.86
CA ARG A 494 8.80 19.31 -19.40
C ARG A 494 8.09 18.03 -18.96
N ASP A 495 7.76 17.93 -17.67
CA ASP A 495 7.01 16.79 -17.16
C ASP A 495 5.60 16.70 -17.79
N PRO A 496 5.19 15.54 -18.33
CA PRO A 496 3.85 15.34 -18.88
C PRO A 496 2.71 15.71 -17.91
N GLU A 497 2.84 15.50 -16.60
CA GLU A 497 1.79 15.86 -15.63
C GLU A 497 1.72 17.37 -15.39
N ILE A 498 2.83 18.09 -15.52
CA ILE A 498 2.80 19.56 -15.54
C ILE A 498 2.02 20.01 -16.78
N ARG A 499 2.31 19.40 -17.93
CA ARG A 499 1.60 19.71 -19.18
C ARG A 499 0.11 19.36 -19.11
N ALA A 500 -0.25 18.23 -18.50
CA ALA A 500 -1.63 17.83 -18.26
C ALA A 500 -2.37 18.87 -17.40
N ARG A 501 -1.75 19.32 -16.30
CA ARG A 501 -2.32 20.38 -15.43
C ARG A 501 -2.49 21.71 -16.15
N GLU A 502 -1.51 22.14 -16.94
CA GLU A 502 -1.62 23.36 -17.73
C GLU A 502 -2.80 23.29 -18.73
N LEU A 503 -2.93 22.18 -19.43
CA LEU A 503 -4.05 21.98 -20.35
C LEU A 503 -5.39 21.93 -19.61
N SER A 504 -5.41 21.35 -18.42
CA SER A 504 -6.58 21.27 -17.54
C SER A 504 -6.98 22.60 -16.92
N SER A 505 -6.05 23.55 -16.80
CA SER A 505 -6.29 24.88 -16.24
C SER A 505 -7.06 25.82 -17.19
N THR A 506 -7.26 25.39 -18.44
CA THR A 506 -8.00 26.18 -19.44
C THR A 506 -9.50 25.88 -19.34
N THR A 507 -10.34 26.91 -19.44
CA THR A 507 -11.82 26.82 -19.38
C THR A 507 -12.47 26.00 -20.51
N ALA A 508 -11.66 25.45 -21.43
CA ALA A 508 -12.08 24.70 -22.60
C ALA A 508 -12.22 23.18 -22.36
N THR A 509 -11.91 22.68 -21.16
CA THR A 509 -12.01 21.24 -20.82
C THR A 509 -12.92 20.99 -19.61
N PRO A 510 -13.93 20.10 -19.72
CA PRO A 510 -14.90 19.87 -18.64
C PRO A 510 -14.31 19.12 -17.44
N SER A 511 -13.17 18.45 -17.62
CA SER A 511 -12.47 17.70 -16.58
C SER A 511 -10.97 17.74 -16.82
N PRO A 512 -10.14 17.44 -15.79
CA PRO A 512 -8.70 17.39 -15.96
C PRO A 512 -8.26 16.34 -16.98
N PHE A 513 -7.18 16.65 -17.68
CA PHE A 513 -6.40 15.67 -18.43
C PHE A 513 -5.57 14.82 -17.48
N GLU A 514 -5.53 13.53 -17.76
CA GLU A 514 -4.64 12.56 -17.11
C GLU A 514 -3.69 11.97 -18.12
N VAL A 515 -2.42 11.82 -17.74
CA VAL A 515 -1.43 11.10 -18.55
C VAL A 515 -1.68 9.60 -18.42
N VAL A 516 -1.95 8.95 -19.55
CA VAL A 516 -2.16 7.48 -19.61
C VAL A 516 -0.83 6.78 -19.85
N ARG A 517 0.01 7.36 -20.71
CA ARG A 517 1.33 6.84 -21.03
C ARG A 517 2.24 7.96 -21.53
N ALA A 518 3.53 7.85 -21.28
CA ALA A 518 4.53 8.74 -21.84
C ALA A 518 5.81 7.96 -22.17
N TRP A 519 6.48 8.37 -23.24
CA TRP A 519 7.75 7.81 -23.69
C TRP A 519 8.81 8.90 -23.73
N PRO A 520 10.00 8.64 -23.17
CA PRO A 520 11.14 9.53 -23.31
C PRO A 520 11.72 9.43 -24.73
N VAL A 521 11.90 10.56 -25.40
CA VAL A 521 12.40 10.65 -26.77
C VAL A 521 13.55 11.65 -26.91
N THR A 522 14.40 11.44 -27.90
CA THR A 522 15.51 12.35 -28.24
C THR A 522 15.05 13.64 -28.89
N GLU A 523 14.00 13.59 -29.72
CA GLU A 523 13.45 14.75 -30.45
C GLU A 523 11.92 14.77 -30.37
N GLY A 524 11.36 15.50 -29.41
CA GLY A 524 9.92 15.55 -29.12
C GLY A 524 9.05 15.90 -30.32
N LEU A 525 9.41 16.96 -31.05
CA LEU A 525 8.65 17.46 -32.19
C LEU A 525 8.67 16.48 -33.39
N ALA A 526 9.81 15.86 -33.66
CA ALA A 526 9.95 14.89 -34.75
C ALA A 526 9.16 13.60 -34.44
N ALA A 527 9.28 13.12 -33.20
CA ALA A 527 8.54 11.96 -32.72
C ALA A 527 7.01 12.20 -32.69
N GLU A 528 6.55 13.36 -32.23
CA GLU A 528 5.12 13.71 -32.27
C GLU A 528 4.58 13.71 -33.70
N ARG A 529 5.30 14.35 -34.64
CA ARG A 529 4.90 14.38 -36.05
C ARG A 529 4.77 12.99 -36.63
N ALA A 530 5.73 12.10 -36.33
CA ALA A 530 5.67 10.71 -36.75
C ALA A 530 4.45 9.98 -36.15
N ALA A 531 4.19 10.17 -34.85
CA ALA A 531 3.02 9.60 -34.17
C ALA A 531 1.71 10.11 -34.79
N HIS A 532 1.57 11.42 -35.02
CA HIS A 532 0.38 12.01 -35.64
C HIS A 532 0.17 11.53 -37.07
N ALA A 533 1.24 11.39 -37.86
CA ALA A 533 1.17 10.86 -39.22
C ALA A 533 0.67 9.40 -39.23
N ALA A 534 1.21 8.57 -38.32
CA ALA A 534 0.80 7.18 -38.17
C ALA A 534 -0.66 7.04 -37.68
N LEU A 535 -1.13 7.99 -36.87
CA LEU A 535 -2.50 8.02 -36.34
C LEU A 535 -3.52 8.77 -37.23
N SER A 536 -3.11 9.23 -38.42
CA SER A 536 -3.94 10.07 -39.28
C SER A 536 -5.31 9.46 -39.60
N ALA A 537 -5.38 8.13 -39.76
CA ALA A 537 -6.62 7.40 -40.07
C ALA A 537 -7.66 7.42 -38.92
N VAL A 538 -7.22 7.55 -37.68
CA VAL A 538 -8.07 7.54 -36.48
C VAL A 538 -8.21 8.94 -35.85
N ARG A 539 -7.79 9.98 -36.57
CA ARG A 539 -7.83 11.36 -36.08
C ARG A 539 -9.27 11.86 -36.02
N HIS A 540 -9.72 12.23 -34.82
CA HIS A 540 -11.10 12.66 -34.59
C HIS A 540 -11.41 14.04 -35.21
N SER A 541 -10.39 14.90 -35.36
CA SER A 541 -10.53 16.22 -35.96
C SER A 541 -9.27 16.63 -36.70
N ALA A 542 -9.41 17.19 -37.91
CA ALA A 542 -8.29 17.61 -38.75
C ALA A 542 -7.40 18.70 -38.10
N THR A 543 -7.97 19.51 -37.20
CA THR A 543 -7.30 20.65 -36.56
C THR A 543 -6.83 20.37 -35.13
N ARG A 544 -7.15 19.20 -34.57
CA ARG A 544 -6.80 18.86 -33.19
C ARG A 544 -6.02 17.56 -33.08
N GLU A 545 -5.24 17.45 -32.03
CA GLU A 545 -4.37 16.30 -31.74
C GLU A 545 -5.13 15.21 -30.96
N PHE A 546 -6.38 14.95 -31.36
CA PHE A 546 -7.24 13.93 -30.76
C PHE A 546 -7.44 12.76 -31.71
N PHE A 547 -7.36 11.56 -31.16
CA PHE A 547 -7.38 10.30 -31.90
C PHE A 547 -8.35 9.34 -31.20
N GLN A 548 -9.24 8.73 -31.97
CA GLN A 548 -10.30 7.87 -31.46
C GLN A 548 -10.05 6.42 -31.87
N THR A 549 -9.48 5.63 -30.97
CA THR A 549 -9.22 4.19 -31.17
C THR A 549 -8.94 3.51 -29.83
N ALA A 550 -9.03 2.19 -29.78
CA ALA A 550 -8.66 1.42 -28.59
C ALA A 550 -7.24 1.79 -28.13
N PHE A 551 -7.04 1.89 -26.82
CA PHE A 551 -5.75 2.33 -26.28
C PHE A 551 -4.60 1.41 -26.71
N SER A 552 -4.83 0.10 -26.80
CA SER A 552 -3.84 -0.88 -27.28
C SER A 552 -3.32 -0.54 -28.68
N ASP A 553 -4.23 -0.20 -29.60
CA ASP A 553 -3.90 0.10 -30.98
C ASP A 553 -3.24 1.47 -31.08
N LEU A 554 -3.78 2.47 -30.36
CA LEU A 554 -3.18 3.79 -30.24
C LEU A 554 -1.73 3.69 -29.77
N GLN A 555 -1.52 2.96 -28.68
CA GLN A 555 -0.21 2.78 -28.08
C GLN A 555 0.75 2.11 -29.06
N LEU A 556 0.34 1.00 -29.68
CA LEU A 556 1.17 0.26 -30.63
C LEU A 556 1.59 1.12 -31.81
N VAL A 557 0.65 1.89 -32.39
CA VAL A 557 0.91 2.78 -33.52
C VAL A 557 1.86 3.90 -33.11
N VAL A 558 1.62 4.54 -31.96
CA VAL A 558 2.50 5.60 -31.44
C VAL A 558 3.89 5.05 -31.18
N GLU A 559 4.01 3.95 -30.43
CA GLU A 559 5.28 3.32 -30.05
C GLU A 559 6.10 2.88 -31.26
N THR A 560 5.44 2.33 -32.28
CA THR A 560 6.07 1.96 -33.55
C THR A 560 6.56 3.20 -34.31
N ALA A 561 5.74 4.25 -34.36
CA ALA A 561 6.06 5.49 -35.06
C ALA A 561 7.22 6.24 -34.40
N ILE A 562 7.27 6.30 -33.06
CA ILE A 562 8.30 7.03 -32.32
C ILE A 562 9.59 6.22 -32.11
N ARG A 563 9.62 4.95 -32.53
CA ARG A 563 10.74 4.02 -32.35
C ARG A 563 12.13 4.58 -32.72
N PRO A 564 12.29 5.38 -33.81
CA PRO A 564 13.59 5.99 -34.14
C PRO A 564 14.12 6.97 -33.09
N TRP A 565 13.22 7.57 -32.30
CA TRP A 565 13.53 8.58 -31.29
C TRP A 565 13.41 8.07 -29.86
N LEU A 566 12.91 6.85 -29.66
CA LEU A 566 12.80 6.25 -28.33
C LEU A 566 14.19 6.16 -27.70
N LEU A 567 14.29 6.71 -26.49
CA LEU A 567 15.43 6.43 -25.62
C LEU A 567 15.35 4.96 -25.19
N GLN A 568 16.04 4.08 -25.92
CA GLN A 568 16.08 2.65 -25.61
C GLN A 568 16.91 2.41 -24.34
N ALA A 569 16.34 1.64 -23.40
CA ALA A 569 17.13 0.94 -22.40
C ALA A 569 17.89 -0.23 -23.07
N PRO A 570 19.04 -0.68 -22.52
CA PRO A 570 19.70 -1.89 -23.01
C PRO A 570 18.78 -3.11 -23.02
#